data_AF-A0A1E1WJU5-F1
#
_entry.id   AF-A0A1E1WJU5-F1
#
_cell.length_a   1.000
_cell.length_b   1.000
_cell.length_c   1.000
_cell.angle_alpha   90.00
_cell.angle_beta   90.00
_cell.angle_gamma   90.00
#
_symmetry.space_group_name_H-M   'P 1'
#
loop_
_entity.id
_entity.type
_entity.pdbx_description
1 polymer ?
#
loop_
_entity_poly.entity_id
_entity_poly.type
_entity_poly.pdbx_seq_one_letter_code
_entity_poly.pdbx_strand_id
1 'polypeptide(L)'
;QAPTVRAPPGADLLLESATRGLDLRAPQSIYLESRAGSIDITSHSNIKLASAFGSIKIDASNMIISNLKEANVTSTPQPNVKYRKVYQLCACGSGKLFLAAPDVLCEAREDDTDLCR
;
A
#
# COMPACT_ATOMS: atom_id res chain seq x y z
N GLN A 1 -27.88 18.87 7.04
CA GLN A 1 -26.43 19.13 7.16
C GLN A 1 -26.01 18.73 8.57
N ALA A 2 -25.02 17.84 8.72
CA ALA A 2 -24.49 17.51 10.05
C ALA A 2 -23.69 18.70 10.62
N PRO A 3 -23.69 18.91 11.94
CA PRO A 3 -22.92 19.98 12.56
C PRO A 3 -21.41 19.75 12.40
N THR A 4 -20.65 20.83 12.24
CA THR A 4 -19.19 20.76 12.19
C THR A 4 -18.64 20.51 13.59
N VAL A 5 -17.83 19.47 13.73
CA VAL A 5 -17.09 19.19 14.98
C VAL A 5 -15.71 19.85 14.88
N ARG A 6 -15.34 20.64 15.88
CA ARG A 6 -14.04 21.34 15.97
C ARG A 6 -13.53 21.27 17.40
N ALA A 7 -12.21 21.18 17.57
CA ALA A 7 -11.60 21.37 18.87
C ALA A 7 -11.62 22.85 19.31
N PRO A 8 -11.55 23.12 20.63
CA PRO A 8 -11.27 24.45 21.14
C PRO A 8 -9.93 25.01 20.63
N PRO A 9 -9.74 26.34 20.61
CA PRO A 9 -8.46 26.94 20.26
C PRO A 9 -7.32 26.40 21.14
N GLY A 10 -6.24 25.95 20.50
CA GLY A 10 -5.05 25.42 21.19
C GLY A 10 -5.16 23.98 21.69
N ALA A 11 -6.24 23.27 21.35
CA ALA A 11 -6.43 21.86 21.71
C ALA A 11 -6.62 20.97 20.46
N ASP A 12 -6.34 19.68 20.62
CA ASP A 12 -6.52 18.68 19.58
C ASP A 12 -7.97 18.16 19.55
N LEU A 13 -8.44 17.77 18.36
CA LEU A 13 -9.71 17.06 18.20
C LEU A 13 -9.45 15.55 18.24
N LEU A 14 -9.77 14.91 19.37
CA LEU A 14 -9.67 13.46 19.52
C LEU A 14 -11.03 12.79 19.27
N LEU A 15 -11.07 11.86 18.33
CA LEU A 15 -12.19 10.95 18.11
C LEU A 15 -11.73 9.54 18.45
N GLU A 16 -12.18 8.99 19.57
CA GLU A 16 -11.76 7.68 20.05
C GLU A 16 -12.92 6.78 20.46
N SER A 17 -12.69 5.48 20.40
CA SER A 17 -13.56 4.45 20.97
C SER A 17 -12.67 3.45 21.73
N ALA A 18 -12.65 3.55 23.05
CA ALA A 18 -11.73 2.77 23.88
C ALA A 18 -11.96 1.25 23.89
N THR A 19 -13.20 0.80 23.65
CA THR A 19 -13.59 -0.62 23.83
C THR A 19 -14.21 -1.26 22.59
N ARG A 20 -14.51 -0.47 21.57
CA ARG A 20 -15.22 -0.89 20.35
C ARG A 20 -14.50 -0.34 19.11
N GLY A 21 -15.25 0.01 18.07
CA GLY A 21 -14.71 0.60 16.85
C GLY A 21 -15.19 2.03 16.64
N LEU A 22 -14.45 2.76 15.82
CA LEU A 22 -14.85 4.04 15.25
C LEU A 22 -15.13 3.83 13.76
N ASP A 23 -16.37 4.05 13.33
CA ASP A 23 -16.80 3.92 11.93
C ASP A 23 -17.02 5.30 11.30
N LEU A 24 -16.31 5.59 10.21
CA LEU A 24 -16.53 6.79 9.38
C LEU A 24 -17.16 6.36 8.06
N ARG A 25 -18.36 6.86 7.75
CA ARG A 25 -19.12 6.48 6.55
C ARG A 25 -19.71 7.73 5.88
N ALA A 26 -19.62 7.78 4.56
CA ALA A 26 -20.22 8.84 3.76
C ALA A 26 -20.84 8.26 2.48
N PRO A 27 -21.98 8.79 1.99
CA PRO A 27 -22.61 8.32 0.76
C PRO A 27 -21.78 8.56 -0.51
N GLN A 28 -20.96 9.61 -0.50
CA GLN A 28 -20.15 10.01 -1.66
C GLN A 28 -18.66 9.83 -1.38
N SER A 29 -18.11 10.57 -0.42
CA SER A 29 -16.67 10.57 -0.17
C SER A 29 -16.32 11.01 1.26
N ILE A 30 -15.13 10.59 1.69
CA ILE A 30 -14.46 11.06 2.91
C ILE A 30 -13.11 11.61 2.46
N TYR A 31 -12.79 12.84 2.86
CA TYR A 31 -11.49 13.46 2.62
C TYR A 31 -10.73 13.58 3.93
N LEU A 32 -9.49 13.07 3.94
CA LEU A 32 -8.54 13.23 5.03
C LEU A 32 -7.40 14.09 4.50
N GLU A 33 -7.26 15.30 5.05
CA GLU A 33 -6.29 16.30 4.58
C GLU A 33 -5.55 16.90 5.77
N SER A 34 -4.24 17.07 5.62
CA SER A 34 -3.41 17.82 6.55
C SER A 34 -2.73 18.97 5.80
N ARG A 35 -3.03 20.21 6.17
CA ARG A 35 -2.42 21.41 5.55
C ARG A 35 -0.98 21.63 6.01
N ALA A 36 -0.64 21.14 7.19
CA ALA A 36 0.69 21.24 7.78
C ALA A 36 0.91 20.01 8.66
N GLY A 37 1.94 19.22 8.35
CA GLY A 37 2.27 17.98 9.05
C GLY A 37 1.98 16.72 8.23
N SER A 38 2.04 15.57 8.88
CA SER A 38 1.77 14.24 8.30
C SER A 38 0.35 13.76 8.59
N ILE A 39 -0.06 12.73 7.86
CA ILE A 39 -1.17 11.85 8.24
C ILE A 39 -0.54 10.49 8.52
N ASP A 40 -0.57 10.06 9.77
CA ASP A 40 -0.01 8.78 10.20
C ASP A 40 -1.13 7.78 10.47
N ILE A 41 -1.06 6.60 9.84
CA ILE A 41 -2.00 5.49 10.04
C ILE A 41 -1.23 4.33 10.62
N THR A 42 -1.54 3.96 11.86
CA THR A 42 -0.90 2.86 12.58
C THR A 42 -1.94 1.83 12.99
N SER A 43 -1.55 0.55 13.02
CA SER A 43 -2.40 -0.56 13.46
C SER A 43 -1.54 -1.60 14.16
N HIS A 44 -2.06 -2.19 15.24
CA HIS A 44 -1.40 -3.32 15.92
C HIS A 44 -1.39 -4.58 15.05
N SER A 45 -2.36 -4.73 14.15
CA SER A 45 -2.50 -5.91 13.29
C SER A 45 -2.39 -5.50 11.83
N ASN A 46 -3.51 -5.39 11.12
CA ASN A 46 -3.52 -5.08 9.70
C ASN A 46 -4.21 -3.75 9.42
N ILE A 47 -3.78 -3.11 8.34
CA ILE A 47 -4.50 -2.03 7.67
C ILE A 47 -5.07 -2.63 6.38
N LYS A 48 -6.38 -2.50 6.15
CA LYS A 48 -7.04 -3.00 4.94
C LYS A 48 -7.55 -1.83 4.11
N LEU A 49 -6.94 -1.63 2.95
CA LEU A 49 -7.45 -0.75 1.90
C LEU A 49 -8.16 -1.63 0.86
N ALA A 50 -9.43 -1.34 0.57
CA ALA A 50 -10.22 -2.10 -0.39
C ALA A 50 -11.12 -1.18 -1.20
N SER A 51 -11.18 -1.40 -2.51
CA SER A 51 -12.10 -0.73 -3.42
C SER A 51 -12.96 -1.78 -4.12
N ALA A 52 -14.29 -1.63 -4.07
CA ALA A 52 -15.22 -2.62 -4.63
C ALA A 52 -15.33 -2.52 -6.16
N PHE A 53 -15.25 -1.30 -6.71
CA PHE A 53 -15.42 -1.04 -8.14
C PHE A 53 -14.25 -0.24 -8.75
N GLY A 54 -13.52 0.54 -7.94
CA GLY A 54 -12.44 1.40 -8.41
C GLY A 54 -11.05 0.82 -8.15
N SER A 55 -10.05 1.69 -8.11
CA SER A 55 -8.68 1.35 -7.74
C SER A 55 -8.27 2.02 -6.43
N ILE A 56 -7.17 1.56 -5.85
CA ILE A 56 -6.44 2.27 -4.79
C ILE A 56 -5.26 2.93 -5.48
N LYS A 57 -5.22 4.26 -5.47
CA LYS A 57 -4.13 5.04 -6.06
C LYS A 57 -3.25 5.58 -4.94
N ILE A 58 -1.95 5.32 -5.03
CA ILE A 58 -0.94 5.96 -4.18
C ILE A 58 -0.13 6.88 -5.11
N ASP A 59 -0.28 8.18 -4.93
CA ASP A 59 0.38 9.21 -5.72
C ASP A 59 1.38 9.94 -4.83
N ALA A 60 2.66 9.57 -4.94
CA ALA A 60 3.74 10.08 -4.10
C ALA A 60 5.06 10.06 -4.87
N SER A 61 5.97 10.98 -4.53
CA SER A 61 7.30 11.03 -5.14
C SER A 61 8.17 9.83 -4.76
N ASN A 62 7.96 9.26 -3.56
CA ASN A 62 8.68 8.09 -3.06
C ASN A 62 7.72 7.19 -2.29
N MET A 63 7.89 5.88 -2.43
CA MET A 63 7.17 4.85 -1.68
C MET A 63 8.18 3.88 -1.08
N ILE A 64 8.00 3.51 0.19
CA ILE A 64 8.87 2.57 0.89
C ILE A 64 8.01 1.43 1.42
N ILE A 65 8.38 0.21 1.05
CA ILE A 65 7.80 -1.03 1.59
C ILE A 65 8.91 -1.78 2.31
N SER A 66 8.95 -1.65 3.63
CA SER A 66 10.00 -2.24 4.45
C SER A 66 9.74 -3.72 4.75
N ASN A 67 10.81 -4.46 5.06
CA ASN A 67 10.77 -5.86 5.49
C ASN A 67 10.13 -6.82 4.46
N LEU A 68 10.22 -6.48 3.17
CA LEU A 68 9.97 -7.45 2.12
C LEU A 68 10.96 -8.61 2.29
N LYS A 69 10.44 -9.84 2.31
CA LYS A 69 11.29 -11.03 2.37
C LYS A 69 12.03 -11.18 1.05
N GLU A 70 13.35 -11.08 1.11
CA GLU A 70 14.21 -11.29 -0.05
C GLU A 70 14.57 -12.76 -0.23
N ALA A 71 14.81 -13.15 -1.49
CA ALA A 71 15.32 -14.47 -1.82
C ALA A 71 16.82 -14.52 -1.51
N ASN A 72 17.28 -15.46 -0.69
CA ASN A 72 18.70 -15.77 -0.61
C ASN A 72 19.10 -16.58 -1.84
N VAL A 73 19.59 -15.90 -2.87
CA VAL A 73 20.18 -16.55 -4.04
C VAL A 73 21.62 -16.92 -3.70
N THR A 74 21.88 -18.19 -3.40
CA THR A 74 23.25 -18.67 -3.21
C THR A 74 23.96 -18.69 -4.57
N SER A 75 25.15 -18.10 -4.63
CA SER A 75 25.99 -18.03 -5.85
C SER A 75 26.45 -19.41 -6.35
N THR A 76 26.31 -20.46 -5.55
CA THR A 76 26.45 -21.85 -5.98
C THR A 76 25.09 -22.43 -6.35
N PRO A 77 24.85 -22.79 -7.63
CA PRO A 77 23.65 -23.52 -8.01
C PRO A 77 23.68 -24.88 -7.31
N GLN A 78 22.92 -25.02 -6.23
CA GLN A 78 22.80 -26.30 -5.54
C GLN A 78 21.92 -27.23 -6.39
N PRO A 79 22.45 -28.35 -6.90
CA PRO A 79 21.70 -29.29 -7.70
C PRO A 79 20.73 -30.03 -6.76
N ASN A 80 19.56 -29.43 -6.50
CA ASN A 80 18.33 -29.98 -5.89
C ASN A 80 17.50 -28.94 -5.11
N VAL A 81 17.94 -27.67 -4.99
CA VAL A 81 17.12 -26.64 -4.32
C VAL A 81 16.05 -26.12 -5.27
N LYS A 82 14.82 -26.58 -5.05
CA LYS A 82 13.62 -26.09 -5.73
C LYS A 82 13.20 -24.76 -5.09
N TYR A 83 13.64 -23.63 -5.64
CA TYR A 83 13.17 -22.26 -5.29
C TYR A 83 11.70 -21.98 -5.68
N ARG A 84 10.83 -22.99 -5.64
CA ARG A 84 9.52 -23.02 -6.33
C ARG A 84 8.46 -22.03 -5.81
N LYS A 85 8.79 -21.14 -4.87
CA LYS A 85 7.83 -20.21 -4.27
C LYS A 85 8.40 -18.81 -3.99
N VAL A 86 9.55 -18.46 -4.56
CA VAL A 86 10.07 -17.09 -4.45
C VAL A 86 9.86 -16.38 -5.77
N TYR A 87 9.26 -15.20 -5.71
CA TYR A 87 8.94 -14.36 -6.87
C TYR A 87 9.54 -12.97 -6.64
N GLN A 88 9.90 -12.33 -7.73
CA GLN A 88 10.23 -10.90 -7.71
C GLN A 88 8.92 -10.11 -7.74
N LEU A 89 8.83 -9.06 -6.93
CA LEU A 89 7.73 -8.08 -7.02
C LEU A 89 8.20 -6.93 -7.92
N CYS A 90 7.62 -6.85 -9.10
CA CYS A 90 7.96 -5.88 -10.13
C CYS A 90 6.92 -4.76 -10.21
N ALA A 91 7.37 -3.57 -10.59
CA ALA A 91 6.51 -2.39 -10.78
C ALA A 91 6.70 -1.86 -12.20
N CYS A 92 5.60 -1.58 -12.88
CA CYS A 92 5.61 -0.93 -14.19
C CYS A 92 5.60 0.59 -14.10
N GLY A 93 5.92 1.26 -15.21
CA GLY A 93 5.71 2.71 -15.35
C GLY A 93 4.26 3.16 -15.12
N SER A 94 3.28 2.25 -15.27
CA SER A 94 1.87 2.49 -14.94
C SER A 94 1.53 2.38 -13.45
N GLY A 95 2.47 1.94 -12.60
CA GLY A 95 2.26 1.69 -11.17
C GLY A 95 1.59 0.35 -10.83
N LYS A 96 1.26 -0.48 -11.83
CA LYS A 96 0.80 -1.87 -11.61
C LYS A 96 1.95 -2.70 -11.03
N LEU A 97 1.63 -3.49 -10.00
CA LEU A 97 2.55 -4.47 -9.41
C LEU A 97 2.26 -5.87 -9.95
N PHE A 98 3.31 -6.63 -10.30
CA PHE A 98 3.20 -8.01 -10.78
C PHE A 98 4.30 -8.90 -10.19
N LEU A 99 4.06 -10.21 -10.20
CA LEU A 99 5.03 -11.20 -9.73
C LEU A 99 5.76 -11.83 -10.92
N ALA A 100 7.08 -11.75 -10.94
CA ALA A 100 7.92 -12.37 -11.95
C ALA A 100 8.66 -13.58 -11.38
N ALA A 101 9.01 -14.54 -12.25
CA ALA A 101 9.81 -15.71 -11.86
C ALA A 101 11.20 -15.25 -11.34
N PRO A 102 11.83 -15.99 -10.42
CA PRO A 102 13.07 -15.54 -9.79
C PRO A 102 14.29 -15.51 -10.73
N ASP A 103 14.22 -16.20 -11.87
CA ASP A 103 15.27 -16.35 -12.87
C ASP A 103 15.13 -15.41 -14.08
N VAL A 104 14.06 -14.62 -14.14
CA VAL A 104 13.85 -13.62 -15.20
C VAL A 104 14.20 -12.21 -14.74
N LEU A 105 14.54 -11.33 -15.68
CA LEU A 105 14.72 -9.91 -15.37
C LEU A 105 13.37 -9.28 -15.03
N CYS A 106 13.37 -8.41 -14.02
CA CYS A 106 12.22 -7.59 -13.65
C CYS A 106 12.11 -6.42 -14.64
N GLU A 107 11.53 -6.70 -15.81
CA GLU A 107 11.37 -5.77 -16.93
C GLU A 107 9.88 -5.58 -17.23
N ALA A 108 9.45 -4.33 -17.37
CA ALA A 108 8.20 -4.00 -18.03
C ALA A 108 8.57 -3.41 -19.39
N ARG A 109 8.10 -4.00 -20.48
CA ARG A 109 8.38 -3.45 -21.81
C ARG A 109 7.67 -2.11 -21.98
N GLU A 110 8.35 -1.14 -22.57
CA GLU A 110 7.84 0.24 -22.72
C GLU A 110 6.56 0.31 -23.56
N ASP A 111 6.33 -0.66 -24.44
CA ASP A 111 5.15 -0.79 -25.30
C ASP A 111 3.95 -1.48 -24.63
N ASP A 112 4.14 -2.12 -23.47
CA ASP A 112 3.11 -2.88 -22.77
C ASP A 112 2.55 -2.13 -21.55
N THR A 113 1.91 -0.99 -21.81
CA THR A 113 1.31 -0.15 -20.76
C THR A 113 0.13 -0.82 -20.05
N ASP A 114 -0.53 -1.77 -20.72
CA ASP A 114 -1.75 -2.42 -20.22
C ASP A 114 -1.51 -3.79 -19.57
N LEU A 115 -0.52 -4.53 -20.05
CA LEU A 115 -0.38 -5.97 -19.79
C LEU A 115 1.03 -6.36 -19.33
N CYS A 116 1.68 -5.50 -18.56
CA CYS A 116 2.82 -5.83 -17.69
C CYS A 116 2.83 -7.27 -17.17
N ARG A 117 3.61 -8.15 -17.81
CA ARG A 117 3.76 -9.57 -17.48
C ARG A 117 5.16 -10.05 -17.77
#